data_AF-A0A9E4DHF1-F1
#
_entry.id   AF-A0A9E4DHF1-F1
#
_cell.length_a   1.000
_cell.length_b   1.000
_cell.length_c   1.000
_cell.angle_alpha   90.00
_cell.angle_beta   90.00
_cell.angle_gamma   90.00
#
_symmetry.space_group_name_H-M   'P 1'
#
loop_
_entity.id
_entity.type
_entity.pdbx_description
1 polymer ?
#
loop_
_entity_poly.entity_id
_entity_poly.type
_entity_poly.pdbx_seq_one_letter_code
_entity_poly.pdbx_strand_id
1 'polypeptide(L)'
;MARANVQDTVRVGDDGLAGRGVALARFGSIALYGSLALVFLWFGAMKFTDYEAAGIAGFVMNSPIVGWWHLLLGIKGTSLMLGVFEVLTGLLLASRAFSPALSAAGALMSVVTYLITLSFLFTTPGVAEPLAGGFPALSAMPGQFLLKDAVLLAVSIHCLGESLAARGSSALGRDRARLPTRWGAGR
;
A
#
# COMPACT_ATOMS: atom_id res chain seq x y z
N MET A 1 -15.68 -46.26 -37.31
CA MET A 1 -15.40 -46.22 -35.85
C MET A 1 -14.56 -44.98 -35.57
N ALA A 2 -15.18 -43.91 -35.04
CA ALA A 2 -14.52 -42.65 -34.73
C ALA A 2 -13.82 -42.75 -33.37
N ARG A 3 -12.50 -42.51 -33.33
CA ARG A 3 -11.74 -42.38 -32.09
C ARG A 3 -12.02 -41.00 -31.51
N ALA A 4 -12.82 -40.93 -30.45
CA ALA A 4 -12.93 -39.72 -29.64
C ALA A 4 -11.55 -39.43 -29.01
N ASN A 5 -11.03 -38.23 -29.22
CA ASN A 5 -9.72 -37.82 -28.75
C ASN A 5 -9.76 -37.61 -27.22
N VAL A 6 -8.94 -38.37 -26.48
CA VAL A 6 -8.83 -38.31 -25.02
C VAL A 6 -8.35 -36.94 -24.51
N GLN A 7 -7.84 -36.07 -25.40
CA GLN A 7 -7.38 -34.72 -25.07
C GLN A 7 -8.49 -33.68 -24.92
N ASP A 8 -9.72 -33.96 -25.38
CA ASP A 8 -10.84 -33.01 -25.29
C ASP A 8 -11.60 -33.10 -23.95
N THR A 9 -11.46 -34.20 -23.21
CA THR A 9 -12.15 -34.41 -21.93
C THR A 9 -11.39 -33.86 -20.72
N VAL A 10 -10.11 -33.49 -20.87
CA VAL A 10 -9.28 -32.97 -19.77
C VAL A 10 -9.39 -31.44 -19.63
N ARG A 11 -9.84 -30.71 -20.66
CA ARG A 11 -9.86 -29.23 -20.64
C ARG A 11 -11.15 -28.60 -20.11
N VAL A 12 -12.26 -29.34 -20.07
CA VAL A 12 -13.58 -28.73 -19.82
C VAL A 12 -13.85 -28.45 -18.32
N GLY A 13 -13.07 -29.03 -17.40
CA GLY A 13 -13.25 -28.86 -15.94
C GLY A 13 -12.41 -27.76 -15.27
N ASP A 14 -11.18 -27.53 -15.76
CA ASP A 14 -10.19 -26.67 -15.09
C ASP A 14 -10.32 -25.18 -15.48
N ASP A 15 -10.86 -24.89 -16.66
CA ASP A 15 -10.96 -23.53 -17.21
C ASP A 15 -11.87 -22.60 -16.39
N GLY A 16 -12.91 -23.16 -15.76
CA GLY A 16 -13.90 -22.40 -15.00
C GLY A 16 -13.40 -21.93 -13.62
N LEU A 17 -12.69 -22.80 -12.89
CA LEU A 17 -12.11 -22.47 -11.59
C LEU A 17 -10.87 -21.59 -11.74
N ALA A 18 -10.02 -21.88 -12.73
CA ALA A 18 -8.87 -21.04 -13.05
C ALA A 18 -9.29 -19.62 -13.47
N GLY A 19 -10.31 -19.50 -14.35
CA GLY A 19 -10.85 -18.21 -14.77
C GLY A 19 -11.42 -17.39 -13.61
N ARG A 20 -12.16 -18.03 -12.70
CA ARG A 20 -12.66 -17.38 -11.47
C ARG A 20 -11.53 -16.94 -10.54
N GLY A 21 -10.47 -17.75 -10.40
CA GLY A 21 -9.29 -17.39 -9.61
C GLY A 21 -8.60 -16.13 -10.14
N VAL A 22 -8.40 -16.03 -11.46
CA VAL A 22 -7.82 -14.83 -12.09
C VAL A 22 -8.71 -13.60 -11.89
N ALA A 23 -10.03 -13.74 -12.02
CA ALA A 23 -10.98 -12.65 -11.80
C ALA A 23 -10.93 -12.14 -10.34
N LEU A 24 -10.91 -13.07 -9.36
CA LEU A 24 -10.77 -12.74 -7.94
C LEU A 24 -9.45 -12.05 -7.63
N ALA A 25 -8.34 -12.51 -8.20
CA ALA A 25 -7.03 -11.88 -8.01
C ALA A 25 -7.01 -10.43 -8.55
N ARG A 26 -7.61 -10.20 -9.73
CA ARG A 26 -7.74 -8.85 -10.30
C ARG A 26 -8.59 -7.94 -9.42
N PHE A 27 -9.73 -8.44 -8.95
CA PHE A 27 -10.57 -7.70 -8.01
C PHE A 27 -9.83 -7.40 -6.71
N GLY A 28 -9.10 -8.39 -6.19
CA GLY A 28 -8.24 -8.27 -5.02
C GLY A 28 -7.25 -7.12 -5.18
N SER A 29 -6.50 -7.07 -6.28
CA SER A 29 -5.58 -5.95 -6.56
C SER A 29 -6.30 -4.60 -6.53
N ILE A 30 -7.43 -4.45 -7.25
CA ILE A 30 -8.21 -3.20 -7.23
C ILE A 30 -8.65 -2.83 -5.79
N ALA A 31 -9.10 -3.81 -5.01
CA ALA A 31 -9.51 -3.62 -3.63
C ALA A 31 -8.33 -3.22 -2.72
N LEU A 32 -7.12 -3.73 -2.96
CA LEU A 32 -5.92 -3.33 -2.20
C LEU A 32 -5.55 -1.86 -2.44
N TYR A 33 -5.53 -1.39 -3.69
CA TYR A 33 -5.30 0.03 -3.97
C TYR A 33 -6.42 0.91 -3.43
N GLY A 34 -7.68 0.50 -3.62
CA GLY A 34 -8.84 1.25 -3.14
C GLY A 34 -8.87 1.38 -1.62
N SER A 35 -8.58 0.29 -0.90
CA SER A 35 -8.54 0.29 0.57
C SER A 35 -7.38 1.10 1.11
N LEU A 36 -6.17 1.01 0.54
CA LEU A 36 -5.06 1.88 0.94
C LEU A 36 -5.37 3.35 0.68
N ALA A 37 -5.88 3.69 -0.51
CA ALA A 37 -6.23 5.07 -0.83
C ALA A 37 -7.29 5.61 0.15
N LEU A 38 -8.32 4.81 0.46
CA LEU A 38 -9.34 5.18 1.44
C LEU A 38 -8.72 5.45 2.82
N VAL A 39 -7.88 4.56 3.33
CA VAL A 39 -7.23 4.71 4.65
C VAL A 39 -6.41 5.99 4.70
N PHE A 40 -5.55 6.24 3.70
CA PHE A 40 -4.71 7.44 3.66
C PHE A 40 -5.50 8.74 3.54
N LEU A 41 -6.52 8.77 2.68
CA LEU A 41 -7.37 9.95 2.52
C LEU A 41 -8.16 10.23 3.80
N TRP A 42 -8.66 9.19 4.46
CA TRP A 42 -9.44 9.35 5.68
C TRP A 42 -8.59 9.78 6.88
N PHE A 43 -7.47 9.08 7.13
CA PHE A 43 -6.54 9.46 8.19
C PHE A 43 -5.94 10.84 7.94
N GLY A 44 -5.53 11.10 6.70
CA GLY A 44 -4.99 12.40 6.31
C GLY A 44 -5.99 13.53 6.49
N ALA A 45 -7.26 13.34 6.13
CA ALA A 45 -8.30 14.33 6.37
C ALA A 45 -8.52 14.61 7.86
N MET A 46 -8.45 13.58 8.72
CA MET A 46 -8.61 13.75 10.16
C MET A 46 -7.47 14.56 10.79
N LYS A 47 -6.25 14.54 10.22
CA LYS A 47 -5.08 15.29 10.70
C LYS A 47 -5.23 16.81 10.70
N PHE A 48 -6.24 17.34 9.99
CA PHE A 48 -6.58 18.76 9.99
C PHE A 48 -7.44 19.20 11.19
N THR A 49 -7.75 18.28 12.11
CA THR A 49 -8.54 18.54 13.32
C THR A 49 -7.66 18.65 14.56
N ASP A 50 -8.09 19.44 15.54
CA ASP A 50 -7.40 19.54 16.84
C ASP A 50 -7.47 18.22 17.62
N TYR A 51 -8.53 17.43 17.41
CA TYR A 51 -8.69 16.08 17.96
C TYR A 51 -7.52 15.18 17.56
N GLU A 52 -7.23 15.12 16.26
CA GLU A 52 -6.18 14.23 15.75
C GLU A 52 -4.78 14.75 16.10
N ALA A 53 -4.60 16.08 16.15
CA ALA A 53 -3.35 16.68 16.60
C ALA A 53 -3.02 16.29 18.05
N ALA A 54 -4.02 16.26 18.95
CA ALA A 54 -3.85 15.75 20.30
C ALA A 54 -3.58 14.23 20.31
N GLY A 55 -4.29 13.47 19.46
CA GLY A 55 -4.14 12.02 19.35
C GLY A 55 -2.74 11.56 18.92
N ILE A 56 -2.05 12.31 18.06
CA ILE A 56 -0.69 11.95 17.62
C ILE A 56 0.43 12.45 18.53
N ALA A 57 0.13 13.34 19.48
CA ALA A 57 1.16 14.03 20.25
C ALA A 57 2.10 13.04 20.94
N GLY A 58 1.54 12.00 21.58
CA GLY A 58 2.31 10.96 22.26
C GLY A 58 3.24 10.19 21.33
N PHE A 59 2.83 9.91 20.09
CA PHE A 59 3.67 9.23 19.11
C PHE A 59 4.79 10.12 18.59
N VAL A 60 4.44 11.35 18.20
CA VAL A 60 5.39 12.29 17.60
C VAL A 60 6.47 12.67 18.60
N MET A 61 6.12 12.97 19.85
CA MET A 61 7.08 13.42 20.87
C MET A 61 8.13 12.35 21.21
N ASN A 62 7.78 11.07 21.10
CA ASN A 62 8.66 9.95 21.42
C ASN A 62 9.34 9.33 20.19
N SER A 63 9.12 9.88 18.99
CA SER A 63 9.69 9.33 17.76
C SER A 63 11.04 9.96 17.43
N PRO A 64 12.09 9.16 17.15
CA PRO A 64 13.36 9.70 16.65
C PRO A 64 13.26 10.23 15.21
N ILE A 65 12.28 9.77 14.42
CA ILE A 65 12.15 10.12 12.99
C ILE A 65 11.31 11.38 12.79
N VAL A 66 10.16 11.48 13.45
CA VAL A 66 9.23 12.62 13.28
C VAL A 66 9.25 13.60 14.46
N GLY A 67 9.96 13.28 15.55
CA GLY A 67 10.00 14.14 16.74
C GLY A 67 10.56 15.52 16.46
N TRP A 68 11.56 15.68 15.59
CA TRP A 68 12.09 17.01 15.32
C TRP A 68 11.08 17.95 14.61
N TRP A 69 10.01 17.43 13.97
CA TRP A 69 8.95 18.27 13.41
C TRP A 69 8.17 19.03 14.47
N HIS A 70 7.91 18.40 15.62
CA HIS A 70 7.17 19.08 16.69
C HIS A 70 7.97 20.25 17.28
N LEU A 71 9.30 20.16 17.26
CA LEU A 71 10.17 21.24 17.74
C LEU A 71 10.11 22.48 16.82
N LEU A 72 9.92 22.28 15.52
CA LEU A 72 9.91 23.37 14.53
C LEU A 72 8.50 23.93 14.28
N LEU A 73 7.50 23.06 14.24
CA LEU A 73 6.14 23.39 13.76
C LEU A 73 5.08 23.31 14.86
N GLY A 74 5.47 22.87 16.06
CA GLY A 74 4.53 22.46 17.11
C GLY A 74 3.79 21.18 16.75
N ILE A 75 2.96 20.71 17.68
CA ILE A 75 2.15 19.49 17.49
C ILE A 75 1.10 19.69 16.39
N LYS A 76 0.42 20.84 16.37
CA LYS A 76 -0.59 21.15 15.36
C LYS A 76 0.01 21.25 13.96
N GLY A 77 1.14 21.95 13.81
CA GLY A 77 1.83 22.05 12.52
C GLY A 77 2.34 20.70 12.01
N THR A 78 2.88 19.87 12.92
CA THR A 78 3.27 18.49 12.60
C THR A 78 2.09 17.66 12.11
N SER A 79 0.95 17.75 12.78
CA SER A 79 -0.28 17.05 12.37
C SER A 79 -0.70 17.46 10.95
N LEU A 80 -0.75 18.76 10.67
CA LEU A 80 -1.12 19.28 9.35
C LEU A 80 -0.18 18.78 8.24
N MET A 81 1.13 18.79 8.49
CA MET A 81 2.12 18.29 7.52
C MET A 81 1.93 16.80 7.24
N LEU A 82 1.75 15.98 8.29
CA LEU A 82 1.45 14.56 8.13
C LEU A 82 0.15 14.37 7.34
N GLY A 83 -0.88 15.16 7.61
CA GLY A 83 -2.14 15.16 6.87
C GLY A 83 -1.95 15.41 5.37
N VAL A 84 -1.12 16.39 5.00
CA VAL A 84 -0.79 16.66 3.59
C VAL A 84 -0.08 15.46 2.94
N PHE A 85 0.90 14.85 3.62
CA PHE A 85 1.60 13.67 3.10
C PHE A 85 0.66 12.46 2.95
N GLU A 86 -0.23 12.25 3.91
CA GLU A 86 -1.20 11.15 3.88
C GLU A 86 -2.21 11.34 2.75
N VAL A 87 -2.79 12.54 2.61
CA VAL A 87 -3.72 12.84 1.50
C VAL A 87 -3.03 12.70 0.15
N LEU A 88 -1.81 13.23 -0.01
CA LEU A 88 -1.03 13.09 -1.24
C LEU A 88 -0.78 11.61 -1.57
N THR A 89 -0.40 10.82 -0.57
CA THR A 89 -0.18 9.37 -0.72
C THR A 89 -1.45 8.68 -1.21
N GLY A 90 -2.59 8.97 -0.60
CA GLY A 90 -3.89 8.42 -0.99
C GLY A 90 -4.30 8.79 -2.41
N LEU A 91 -4.09 10.03 -2.83
CA LEU A 91 -4.36 10.49 -4.20
C LEU A 91 -3.44 9.80 -5.23
N LEU A 92 -2.15 9.66 -4.92
CA LEU A 92 -1.20 8.95 -5.78
C LEU A 92 -1.57 7.48 -5.93
N LEU A 93 -1.98 6.81 -4.85
CA LEU A 93 -2.47 5.43 -4.90
C LEU A 93 -3.75 5.30 -5.74
N ALA A 94 -4.71 6.20 -5.56
CA ALA A 94 -5.95 6.22 -6.34
C ALA A 94 -5.69 6.43 -7.85
N SER A 95 -4.59 7.09 -8.21
CA SER A 95 -4.21 7.35 -9.60
C SER A 95 -3.69 6.13 -10.38
N ARG A 96 -3.69 4.92 -9.78
CA ARG A 96 -3.22 3.66 -10.38
C ARG A 96 -3.81 3.35 -11.75
N ALA A 97 -5.06 3.72 -12.00
CA ALA A 97 -5.72 3.51 -13.29
C ALA A 97 -5.16 4.39 -14.41
N PHE A 98 -4.66 5.60 -14.07
CA PHE A 98 -4.15 6.57 -15.03
C PHE A 98 -2.64 6.42 -15.27
N SER A 99 -1.87 6.17 -14.21
CA SER A 99 -0.41 6.05 -14.30
C SER A 99 0.15 5.08 -13.27
N PRO A 100 0.72 3.94 -13.70
CA PRO A 100 1.47 3.04 -12.83
C PRO A 100 2.68 3.71 -12.16
N ALA A 101 3.19 4.80 -12.72
CA ALA A 101 4.31 5.54 -12.13
C ALA A 101 3.89 6.37 -10.92
N LEU A 102 2.73 7.04 -11.01
CA LEU A 102 2.18 7.82 -9.90
C LEU A 102 1.78 6.91 -8.73
N SER A 103 1.15 5.77 -9.03
CA SER A 103 0.81 4.79 -7.99
C SER A 103 2.04 4.13 -7.37
N ALA A 104 3.13 3.93 -8.12
CA ALA A 104 4.39 3.45 -7.54
C ALA A 104 4.96 4.46 -6.53
N ALA A 105 4.90 5.76 -6.84
CA ALA A 105 5.32 6.81 -5.90
C ALA A 105 4.45 6.81 -4.64
N GLY A 106 3.11 6.74 -4.80
CA GLY A 106 2.18 6.63 -3.67
C GLY A 106 2.41 5.38 -2.83
N ALA A 107 2.60 4.22 -3.46
CA ALA A 107 2.88 2.97 -2.74
C ALA A 107 4.22 3.01 -1.99
N LEU A 108 5.24 3.65 -2.56
CA LEU A 108 6.51 3.85 -1.86
C LEU A 108 6.35 4.78 -0.65
N MET A 109 5.64 5.90 -0.80
CA MET A 109 5.32 6.80 0.31
C MET A 109 4.56 6.06 1.41
N SER A 110 3.58 5.22 1.03
CA SER A 110 2.81 4.37 1.93
C SER A 110 3.69 3.40 2.73
N VAL A 111 4.63 2.72 2.06
CA VAL A 111 5.62 1.85 2.72
C VAL A 111 6.40 2.63 3.78
N VAL A 112 6.92 3.81 3.42
CA VAL A 112 7.68 4.65 4.35
C VAL A 112 6.82 5.06 5.55
N THR A 113 5.59 5.51 5.32
CA THR A 113 4.67 5.89 6.40
C THR A 113 4.44 4.74 7.38
N TYR A 114 4.11 3.53 6.89
CA TYR A 114 3.84 2.41 7.79
C TYR A 114 5.08 1.87 8.50
N LEU A 115 6.28 2.01 7.90
CA LEU A 115 7.52 1.73 8.63
C LEU A 115 7.74 2.71 9.78
N ILE A 116 7.44 3.99 9.57
CA ILE A 116 7.50 5.00 10.62
C ILE A 116 6.47 4.70 11.71
N THR A 117 5.22 4.38 11.37
CA THR A 117 4.20 4.09 12.38
C THR A 117 4.49 2.81 13.15
N LEU A 118 4.98 1.76 12.49
CA LEU A 118 5.42 0.54 13.19
C LEU A 118 6.61 0.77 14.12
N SER A 119 7.47 1.76 13.84
CA SER A 119 8.53 2.14 14.77
C SER A 119 7.99 2.65 16.11
N PHE A 120 6.74 3.15 16.15
CA PHE A 120 6.09 3.58 17.39
C PHE A 120 5.86 2.43 18.37
N LEU A 121 5.78 1.19 17.89
CA LEU A 121 5.66 0.01 18.75
C LEU A 121 6.85 -0.12 19.72
N PHE A 122 8.03 0.34 19.30
CA PHE A 122 9.26 0.25 20.08
C PHE A 122 9.65 1.57 20.75
N THR A 123 9.18 2.69 20.21
CA THR A 123 9.59 4.03 20.66
C THR A 123 8.57 4.70 21.57
N THR A 124 7.30 4.28 21.54
CA THR A 124 6.23 4.95 22.31
C THR A 124 6.00 4.26 23.66
N PRO A 125 6.06 5.00 24.78
CA PRO A 125 5.68 4.48 26.09
C PRO A 125 4.22 4.03 26.13
N GLY A 126 3.92 3.00 26.91
CA GLY A 126 2.55 2.49 27.09
C GLY A 126 2.07 1.50 26.02
N VAL A 127 2.91 1.14 25.04
CA VAL A 127 2.61 0.07 24.07
C VAL A 127 2.47 -1.30 24.75
N ALA A 128 3.34 -1.59 25.71
CA ALA A 128 3.29 -2.82 26.49
C ALA A 128 2.34 -2.65 27.69
N GLU A 129 1.47 -3.63 27.93
CA GLU A 129 0.52 -3.64 29.03
C GLU A 129 1.19 -4.12 30.33
N PRO A 130 1.44 -3.23 31.32
CA PRO A 130 2.17 -3.60 32.52
C PRO A 130 1.42 -4.65 33.36
N LEU A 131 0.09 -4.60 33.39
CA LEU A 131 -0.74 -5.53 34.16
C LEU A 131 -0.71 -6.95 33.58
N ALA A 132 -0.35 -7.10 32.31
CA ALA A 132 -0.23 -8.37 31.62
C ALA A 132 1.22 -8.90 31.57
N GLY A 133 2.15 -8.29 32.32
CA GLY A 133 3.55 -8.68 32.36
C GLY A 133 4.47 -7.93 31.41
N GLY A 134 3.99 -6.87 30.76
CA GLY A 134 4.77 -6.08 29.81
C GLY A 134 4.90 -6.75 28.44
N PHE A 135 5.89 -6.33 27.65
CA PHE A 135 6.04 -6.83 26.27
C PHE A 135 6.32 -8.35 26.29
N PRO A 136 5.63 -9.18 25.48
CA PRO A 136 4.88 -8.84 24.26
C PRO A 136 3.37 -8.59 24.42
N ALA A 137 2.84 -8.51 25.64
CA ALA A 137 1.43 -8.17 25.85
C ALA A 137 1.19 -6.70 25.49
N LEU A 138 0.38 -6.46 24.45
CA LEU A 138 0.10 -5.12 23.93
C LEU A 138 -1.13 -4.49 24.61
N SER A 139 -1.01 -3.24 24.99
CA SER A 139 -2.13 -2.43 25.48
C SER A 139 -3.17 -2.22 24.38
N ALA A 140 -4.44 -2.04 24.76
CA ALA A 140 -5.51 -1.76 23.80
C ALA A 140 -5.21 -0.50 22.97
N MET A 141 -4.73 0.56 23.62
CA MET A 141 -4.19 1.76 23.00
C MET A 141 -2.88 2.14 23.71
N PRO A 142 -1.78 2.39 22.98
CA PRO A 142 -1.65 2.37 21.53
C PRO A 142 -1.23 1.01 20.91
N GLY A 143 -0.88 0.00 21.70
CA GLY A 143 -0.15 -1.18 21.20
C GLY A 143 -0.89 -1.98 20.14
N GLN A 144 -2.11 -2.45 20.43
CA GLN A 144 -2.91 -3.26 19.51
C GLN A 144 -3.33 -2.46 18.26
N PHE A 145 -3.56 -1.15 18.40
CA PHE A 145 -3.92 -0.28 17.29
C PHE A 145 -2.83 -0.23 16.22
N LEU A 146 -1.55 -0.30 16.60
CA LEU A 146 -0.43 -0.25 15.66
C LEU A 146 -0.26 -1.55 14.85
N LEU A 147 -0.81 -2.68 15.31
CA LEU A 147 -0.65 -3.95 14.60
C LEU A 147 -1.28 -3.96 13.21
N LYS A 148 -2.36 -3.19 13.00
CA LYS A 148 -3.00 -3.07 11.68
C LYS A 148 -2.02 -2.51 10.64
N ASP A 149 -1.06 -1.70 11.06
CA ASP A 149 -0.10 -1.08 10.16
C ASP A 149 0.89 -2.10 9.59
N ALA A 150 1.10 -3.25 10.24
CA ALA A 150 1.88 -4.36 9.68
C ALA A 150 1.20 -4.96 8.45
N VAL A 151 -0.13 -5.11 8.50
CA VAL A 151 -0.91 -5.57 7.35
C VAL A 151 -0.89 -4.52 6.25
N LEU A 152 -1.08 -3.24 6.59
CA LEU A 152 -1.08 -2.15 5.62
C LEU A 152 0.29 -1.97 4.96
N LEU A 153 1.40 -2.22 5.68
CA LEU A 153 2.75 -2.28 5.12
C LEU A 153 2.87 -3.39 4.08
N ALA A 154 2.40 -4.61 4.38
CA ALA A 154 2.42 -5.73 3.44
C ALA A 154 1.62 -5.41 2.16
N VAL A 155 0.44 -4.80 2.31
CA VAL A 155 -0.37 -4.36 1.17
C VAL A 155 0.36 -3.28 0.37
N SER A 156 1.04 -2.34 1.03
CA SER A 156 1.83 -1.28 0.37
C SER A 156 2.96 -1.84 -0.47
N ILE A 157 3.68 -2.85 0.06
CA ILE A 157 4.75 -3.55 -0.67
C ILE A 157 4.18 -4.27 -1.89
N HIS A 158 3.03 -4.93 -1.75
CA HIS A 158 2.36 -5.59 -2.87
C HIS A 158 1.98 -4.60 -3.97
N CYS A 159 1.31 -3.50 -3.61
CA CYS A 159 0.94 -2.44 -4.55
C CYS A 159 2.17 -1.79 -5.20
N LEU A 160 3.28 -1.61 -4.47
CA LEU A 160 4.52 -1.10 -5.03
C LEU A 160 5.07 -2.04 -6.10
N GLY A 161 5.15 -3.34 -5.80
CA GLY A 161 5.60 -4.36 -6.74
C GLY A 161 4.75 -4.41 -8.01
N GLU A 162 3.43 -4.43 -7.88
CA GLU A 162 2.50 -4.41 -9.02
C GLU A 162 2.64 -3.15 -9.87
N SER A 163 2.79 -1.98 -9.24
CA SER A 163 2.95 -0.70 -9.94
C SER A 163 4.28 -0.67 -10.71
N LEU A 164 5.37 -1.16 -10.13
CA LEU A 164 6.68 -1.24 -10.79
C LEU A 164 6.68 -2.23 -11.97
N ALA A 165 6.05 -3.39 -11.81
CA ALA A 165 5.91 -4.37 -12.88
C ALA A 165 5.14 -3.79 -14.09
N ALA A 166 4.02 -3.10 -13.84
CA ALA A 166 3.23 -2.47 -14.89
C ALA A 166 4.00 -1.37 -15.65
N ARG A 167 4.94 -0.67 -15.00
CA ARG A 167 5.84 0.29 -15.67
C ARG A 167 6.79 -0.41 -16.64
N GLY A 168 7.37 -1.55 -16.23
CA GLY A 168 8.29 -2.33 -17.07
C GLY A 168 7.61 -2.82 -18.36
N SER A 169 6.38 -3.32 -18.26
CA SER A 169 5.59 -3.71 -19.44
C SER A 169 5.26 -2.53 -20.36
N SER A 170 4.98 -1.36 -19.79
CA SER A 170 4.67 -0.14 -20.55
C SER A 170 5.89 0.46 -21.26
N ALA A 171 7.11 0.22 -20.74
CA ALA A 171 8.36 0.64 -21.37
C ALA A 171 8.71 -0.28 -22.55
N LEU A 172 8.66 -1.61 -22.34
CA LEU A 172 8.95 -2.61 -23.37
C LEU A 172 7.99 -2.54 -24.56
N GLY A 173 6.70 -2.26 -24.33
CA GLY A 173 5.73 -2.04 -25.41
C GLY A 173 6.04 -0.81 -26.27
N ARG A 174 6.61 0.24 -25.65
CA ARG A 174 6.99 1.49 -26.32
C ARG A 174 8.22 1.32 -27.20
N ASP A 175 9.19 0.52 -26.76
CA ASP A 175 10.41 0.24 -27.53
C ASP A 175 10.16 -0.69 -28.72
N ARG A 176 9.27 -1.68 -28.57
CA ARG A 176 8.85 -2.52 -29.71
C ARG A 176 8.18 -1.73 -30.82
N ALA A 177 7.41 -0.71 -30.49
CA ALA A 177 6.78 0.18 -31.47
C ALA A 177 7.78 1.11 -32.20
N ARG A 178 9.01 1.24 -31.69
CA ARG A 178 10.08 2.07 -32.28
C ARG A 178 11.03 1.29 -33.18
N LEU A 179 10.98 -0.05 -33.19
CA LEU A 179 11.78 -0.84 -34.11
C LEU A 179 11.18 -0.72 -35.53
N PRO A 180 11.96 -0.27 -36.52
CA PRO A 180 11.48 -0.28 -37.90
C PRO A 180 11.10 -1.71 -38.28
N THR A 181 9.92 -1.88 -38.87
CA THR A 181 9.39 -3.14 -39.42
C THR A 181 10.21 -3.58 -40.63
N ARG A 182 11.52 -3.77 -40.45
CA ARG A 182 12.43 -4.33 -41.44
C ARG A 182 12.39 -5.84 -41.27
N TRP A 183 11.43 -6.50 -41.92
CA TRP A 183 11.67 -7.72 -42.70
C TRP A 183 10.41 -8.06 -43.50
N GLY A 184 10.20 -7.32 -44.59
CA GLY A 184 9.36 -7.76 -45.70
C GLY A 184 10.14 -8.78 -46.52
N ALA A 185 9.48 -9.90 -46.80
CA ALA A 185 9.98 -11.06 -47.52
C ALA A 185 10.68 -10.71 -48.84
N GLY A 186 11.90 -11.21 -49.01
CA GLY A 186 12.45 -11.53 -50.33
C GLY A 186 12.24 -13.02 -50.56
N ARG A 187 11.33 -13.34 -51.49
CA ARG A 187 11.18 -14.67 -52.09
C ARG A 187 12.35 -14.95 -53.03
#